data_AF-A0A6L8XWK0-F1
#
_entry.id   AF-A0A6L8XWK0-F1
#
_cell.length_a   1.000
_cell.length_b   1.000
_cell.length_c   1.000
_cell.angle_alpha   90.00
_cell.angle_beta   90.00
_cell.angle_gamma   90.00
#
_symmetry.space_group_name_H-M   'P 1'
#
loop_
_entity.id
_entity.type
_entity.pdbx_description
1 polymer ?
#
loop_
_entity_poly.entity_id
_entity_poly.type
_entity_poly.pdbx_seq_one_letter_code
_entity_poly.pdbx_strand_id
1 'polypeptide(L)'
;MQIFNIASIYKGVVNSDSFSVHDFDILTLYPLDFEEFLWANAEFALTREIRNHFSDFSSMGKKLHEKALSQFRLYLIIGGMPAAIMEYKKEKKLLLVPDT
;
A
#
# COMPACT_ATOMS: atom_id res chain seq x y z
N MET A 1 -1.30 -14.95 7.72
CA MET A 1 -1.31 -13.88 6.70
C MET A 1 -2.75 -13.41 6.58
N GLN A 2 -3.06 -12.20 7.07
CA GLN A 2 -4.45 -11.71 7.12
C GLN A 2 -4.83 -11.16 5.74
N ILE A 3 -5.86 -11.74 5.13
CA ILE A 3 -6.42 -11.35 3.84
C ILE A 3 -7.58 -10.40 4.13
N PHE A 4 -7.62 -9.26 3.45
CA PHE A 4 -8.71 -8.29 3.60
C PHE A 4 -9.77 -8.57 2.54
N ASN A 5 -11.05 -8.57 2.94
CA ASN A 5 -12.16 -8.76 2.03
C ASN A 5 -12.98 -7.46 1.98
N ILE A 6 -13.18 -6.88 0.80
CA ILE A 6 -14.12 -5.78 0.59
C ILE A 6 -15.36 -6.35 -0.06
N ALA A 7 -16.54 -6.10 0.52
CA ALA A 7 -17.81 -6.41 -0.10
C ALA A 7 -18.32 -5.20 -0.90
N SER A 8 -18.47 -5.35 -2.21
CA SER A 8 -19.14 -4.37 -3.07
C SER A 8 -20.62 -4.72 -3.18
N ILE A 9 -21.50 -3.86 -2.65
CA ILE A 9 -22.96 -4.07 -2.67
C ILE A 9 -23.56 -3.36 -3.89
N TYR A 10 -24.28 -4.07 -4.74
CA TYR A 10 -24.82 -3.54 -6.00
C TYR A 10 -26.15 -2.80 -5.85
N LYS A 11 -26.83 -2.92 -4.71
CA LYS A 11 -28.20 -2.42 -4.51
C LYS A 11 -28.30 -1.53 -3.28
N GLY A 12 -28.88 -0.34 -3.47
CA GLY A 12 -29.12 0.64 -2.40
C GLY A 12 -29.86 0.03 -1.21
N VAL A 13 -29.52 0.52 -0.01
CA VAL A 13 -30.00 0.05 1.30
C VAL A 13 -31.51 -0.18 1.29
N VAL A 14 -31.94 -1.44 1.20
CA VAL A 14 -33.31 -1.89 1.50
C VAL A 14 -33.23 -3.00 2.55
N ASN A 15 -34.30 -3.11 3.33
CA ASN A 15 -34.42 -3.90 4.56
C ASN A 15 -33.74 -5.28 4.53
N SER A 16 -33.16 -5.63 5.67
CA SER A 16 -32.20 -6.70 5.96
C SER A 16 -32.56 -8.14 5.56
N ASP A 17 -33.80 -8.40 5.16
CA ASP A 17 -34.34 -9.77 5.13
C ASP A 17 -34.17 -10.46 3.77
N SER A 18 -33.49 -9.82 2.81
CA SER A 18 -33.34 -10.32 1.44
C SER A 18 -31.93 -10.14 0.86
N PHE A 19 -30.88 -10.53 1.58
CA PHE A 19 -29.54 -10.63 1.00
C PHE A 19 -29.34 -12.00 0.35
N SER A 20 -29.18 -12.04 -0.97
CA SER A 20 -28.70 -13.20 -1.71
C SER A 20 -27.20 -13.07 -1.98
N VAL A 21 -26.50 -14.19 -2.17
CA VAL A 21 -25.05 -14.22 -2.52
C VAL A 21 -24.77 -13.46 -3.82
N HIS A 22 -25.79 -13.18 -4.63
CA HIS A 22 -25.70 -12.41 -5.86
C HIS A 22 -25.81 -10.88 -5.69
N ASP A 23 -26.09 -10.39 -4.48
CA ASP A 23 -26.27 -8.95 -4.21
C ASP A 23 -24.97 -8.23 -3.82
N PHE A 24 -23.90 -8.99 -3.58
CA PHE A 24 -22.58 -8.46 -3.27
C PHE A 24 -21.46 -9.28 -3.91
N ASP A 25 -20.40 -8.59 -4.32
CA ASP A 25 -19.13 -9.23 -4.67
C ASP A 25 -18.15 -9.10 -3.52
N ILE A 26 -17.53 -10.21 -3.12
CA ILE A 26 -16.38 -10.21 -2.21
C ILE A 26 -15.11 -10.09 -3.04
N LEU A 27 -14.43 -8.96 -2.91
CA LEU A 27 -13.11 -8.73 -3.48
C LEU A 27 -12.05 -9.03 -2.42
N THR A 28 -11.15 -9.94 -2.75
CA THR A 28 -9.99 -10.27 -1.94
C THR A 28 -8.88 -9.24 -2.21
N LEU A 29 -8.49 -8.49 -1.19
CA LEU A 29 -7.37 -7.57 -1.24
C LEU A 29 -6.09 -8.21 -0.69
N TYR A 30 -5.00 -7.91 -1.38
CA TYR A 30 -3.65 -8.33 -1.02
C TYR A 30 -2.87 -7.19 -0.36
N PRO A 31 -1.76 -7.49 0.34
CA PRO A 31 -0.81 -6.48 0.77
C PRO A 31 -0.36 -5.60 -0.40
N LEU A 32 -0.17 -4.30 -0.11
CA LEU A 32 0.31 -3.32 -1.07
C LEU A 32 1.65 -3.77 -1.64
N ASP A 33 1.81 -3.61 -2.95
CA ASP A 33 3.13 -3.72 -3.55
C ASP A 33 4.00 -2.48 -3.27
N PHE A 34 5.23 -2.47 -3.79
CA PHE A 34 6.14 -1.34 -3.56
C PHE A 34 5.66 -0.04 -4.21
N GLU A 35 5.01 -0.12 -5.38
CA GLU A 35 4.47 1.07 -6.07
C GLU A 35 3.32 1.68 -5.25
N GLU A 36 2.39 0.84 -4.79
CA GLU A 36 1.27 1.26 -3.95
C GLU A 36 1.76 1.79 -2.59
N PHE A 37 2.83 1.23 -2.02
CA PHE A 37 3.47 1.76 -0.82
C PHE A 37 4.00 3.20 -1.04
N LEU A 38 4.60 3.49 -2.20
CA LEU A 38 5.03 4.84 -2.53
C LEU A 38 3.83 5.79 -2.66
N TRP A 39 2.74 5.36 -3.30
CA TRP A 39 1.51 6.14 -3.38
C TRP A 39 0.91 6.43 -2.02
N ALA A 40 0.86 5.43 -1.14
CA ALA A 40 0.39 5.58 0.23
C ALA A 40 1.21 6.61 1.03
N ASN A 41 2.48 6.80 0.69
CA ASN A 41 3.39 7.79 1.28
C ASN A 41 3.48 9.10 0.49
N ALA A 42 2.59 9.34 -0.48
CA ALA A 42 2.57 10.52 -1.34
C ALA A 42 3.84 10.73 -2.20
N GLU A 43 4.58 9.65 -2.49
CA GLU A 43 5.79 9.64 -3.32
C GLU A 43 5.49 9.42 -4.81
N PHE A 44 4.42 10.03 -5.35
CA PHE A 44 3.97 9.82 -6.73
C PHE A 44 5.01 10.19 -7.78
N ALA A 45 5.78 11.26 -7.54
CA ALA A 45 6.86 11.68 -8.43
C ALA A 45 7.96 10.60 -8.50
N LEU A 46 8.33 10.02 -7.36
CA LEU A 46 9.34 8.98 -7.30
C LEU A 46 8.90 7.73 -8.06
N THR A 47 7.63 7.32 -7.91
CA THR A 47 7.07 6.22 -8.69
C THR A 47 7.17 6.46 -10.19
N ARG A 48 6.84 7.68 -10.65
CA ARG A 48 6.92 8.05 -12.07
C ARG A 48 8.35 7.99 -12.59
N GLU A 49 9.30 8.54 -11.84
CA GLU A 49 10.71 8.50 -12.23
C GLU A 49 11.24 7.06 -12.28
N ILE A 50 10.90 6.21 -11.31
CA ILE A 50 11.28 4.80 -11.31
C ILE A 50 10.74 4.11 -12.57
N ARG A 51 9.47 4.36 -12.92
CA ARG A 51 8.85 3.80 -14.13
C ARG A 51 9.54 4.29 -15.41
N ASN A 52 9.80 5.59 -15.53
CA ASN A 52 10.48 6.17 -16.69
C ASN A 52 11.86 5.55 -16.89
N HIS A 53 12.68 5.53 -15.83
CA HIS A 53 14.04 4.95 -15.89
C HIS A 53 14.04 3.45 -16.18
N PHE A 54 13.05 2.71 -15.69
CA PHE A 54 12.87 1.30 -16.02
C PHE A 54 12.51 1.11 -17.50
N SER A 55 11.58 1.90 -18.05
CA SER A 55 11.18 1.85 -19.45
C SER A 55 12.30 2.25 -20.42
N ASP A 56 13.05 3.29 -20.07
CA ASP A 56 14.12 3.84 -20.91
C ASP A 56 15.45 3.08 -20.74
N PHE A 57 15.50 2.06 -19.88
CA PHE A 57 16.71 1.34 -19.49
C PHE A 57 17.87 2.28 -19.13
N SER A 58 17.53 3.37 -18.44
CA SER A 58 18.47 4.43 -18.09
C SER A 58 18.75 4.43 -16.59
N SER A 59 19.96 4.82 -16.21
CA SER A 59 20.33 4.91 -14.80
C SER A 59 19.66 6.14 -14.16
N MET A 60 19.12 5.95 -12.94
CA MET A 60 18.67 7.06 -12.11
C MET A 60 19.84 7.91 -11.62
N GLY A 61 19.62 9.22 -11.48
CA GLY A 61 20.56 10.10 -10.80
C GLY A 61 20.82 9.63 -9.35
N LYS A 62 22.08 9.68 -8.90
CA LYS A 62 22.53 9.11 -7.61
C LYS A 62 21.62 9.45 -6.43
N LYS A 63 21.27 10.73 -6.24
CA LYS A 63 20.40 11.18 -5.13
C LYS A 63 18.99 10.57 -5.20
N LEU A 64 18.43 10.48 -6.39
CA LEU A 64 17.09 9.93 -6.60
C LEU A 64 17.10 8.42 -6.37
N HIS A 65 18.14 7.74 -6.85
CA HIS A 65 18.35 6.32 -6.61
C HIS A 65 18.51 5.99 -5.12
N GLU A 66 19.30 6.78 -4.38
CA GLU A 66 19.45 6.64 -2.93
C GLU A 66 18.12 6.83 -2.20
N LYS A 67 17.30 7.80 -2.63
CA LYS A 67 15.94 7.98 -2.11
C LYS A 67 15.05 6.75 -2.38
N ALA A 68 15.06 6.23 -3.61
CA ALA A 68 14.32 5.02 -3.98
C ALA A 68 14.74 3.81 -3.14
N LEU A 69 16.05 3.60 -2.93
CA LEU A 69 16.57 2.53 -2.09
C LEU A 69 16.17 2.71 -0.62
N SER A 70 16.15 3.93 -0.10
CA SER A 70 15.68 4.20 1.26
C SER A 70 14.22 3.80 1.44
N GLN A 71 13.36 4.20 0.50
CA GLN A 71 11.94 3.82 0.52
C GLN A 71 11.75 2.31 0.35
N PHE A 72 12.55 1.68 -0.51
CA PHE A 72 12.49 0.24 -0.71
C PHE A 72 12.88 -0.54 0.55
N ARG A 73 13.94 -0.13 1.24
CA ARG A 73 14.33 -0.72 2.54
C ARG A 73 13.24 -0.55 3.59
N LEU A 74 12.61 0.61 3.61
CA LEU A 74 11.49 0.89 4.51
C LEU A 74 10.31 -0.07 4.24
N TYR A 75 9.97 -0.27 2.97
CA TYR A 75 8.97 -1.24 2.54
C TYR A 75 9.35 -2.68 2.93
N LEU A 76 10.62 -3.07 2.84
CA LEU A 76 11.05 -4.40 3.28
C LEU A 76 10.90 -4.63 4.79
N ILE A 77 11.02 -3.56 5.59
CA ILE A 77 10.87 -3.63 7.06
C ILE A 77 9.39 -3.67 7.46
N ILE A 78 8.57 -2.77 6.88
CA ILE A 78 7.14 -2.64 7.22
C ILE A 78 6.31 -3.75 6.55
N GLY A 79 6.67 -4.11 5.32
CA GLY A 79 5.87 -4.93 4.41
C GLY A 79 4.73 -4.17 3.74
N GLY A 80 3.94 -4.90 2.96
CA GLY A 80 2.78 -4.35 2.24
C GLY A 80 1.49 -4.29 3.05
N MET A 81 1.46 -4.76 4.30
CA MET A 81 0.18 -4.88 5.03
C MET A 81 -0.38 -3.47 5.33
N PRO A 82 -1.60 -3.13 4.88
CA PRO A 82 -2.17 -1.78 5.06
C PRO A 82 -2.15 -1.30 6.52
N ALA A 83 -2.45 -2.19 7.48
CA ALA A 83 -2.44 -1.88 8.91
C ALA A 83 -1.04 -1.44 9.40
N ALA A 84 0.01 -2.13 8.97
CA ALA A 84 1.38 -1.80 9.35
C ALA A 84 1.83 -0.45 8.74
N ILE A 85 1.44 -0.19 7.49
CA ILE A 85 1.73 1.08 6.80
C ILE A 85 1.01 2.25 7.47
N MET A 86 -0.26 2.08 7.86
CA MET A 86 -1.03 3.11 8.57
C MET A 86 -0.41 3.46 9.92
N GLU A 87 -0.02 2.45 10.71
CA GLU A 87 0.63 2.67 12.00
C GLU A 87 1.95 3.42 11.83
N TYR A 88 2.77 3.02 10.87
CA TYR A 88 4.01 3.71 10.55
C TYR A 88 3.77 5.17 10.14
N LYS A 89 2.74 5.45 9.32
CA LYS A 89 2.41 6.83 8.92
C LYS A 89 2.00 7.71 10.10
N LYS A 90 1.30 7.14 11.09
CA LYS A 90 0.82 7.86 12.27
C LYS A 90 1.96 8.18 13.24
N GLU A 91 2.77 7.18 13.56
CA GLU A 91 3.79 7.29 14.62
C GLU A 91 5.18 7.69 14.09
N LYS A 92 5.45 7.50 12.79
CA LYS A 92 6.77 7.60 12.15
C LYS A 92 7.89 6.80 12.83
N LYS A 93 7.54 5.89 13.75
CA LYS A 93 8.47 4.99 14.44
C LYS A 93 8.41 3.61 13.78
N LEU A 94 9.58 3.03 13.55
CA LEU A 94 9.74 1.65 13.07
C LEU A 94 9.76 0.62 14.21
N LEU A 95 10.06 1.10 15.42
CA LEU A 95 10.16 0.29 16.62
C LEU A 95 9.34 0.94 17.73
N LEU A 96 8.39 0.20 18.29
CA LEU A 96 7.77 0.51 19.58
C LEU A 96 8.73 0.11 20.70
N VAL A 97 9.98 0.59 20.68
CA VAL A 97 10.85 0.44 21.85
C VAL A 97 10.41 1.51 22.84
N PRO A 98 9.89 1.13 24.03
CA PRO A 98 9.64 2.08 25.09
C PRO A 98 11.00 2.62 25.54
N ASP A 99 11.14 3.94 25.63
CA ASP A 99 12.30 4.56 26.26
C ASP A 99 12.19 4.30 27.78
N THR A 100 12.73 3.16 28.24
CA THR A 100 12.96 2.87 29.67
C THR A 100 14.28 3.44 30.14
#